data_AF-A0A956KKE0-F1
#
_entry.id   AF-A0A956KKE0-F1
#
_cell.length_a   1.000
_cell.length_b   1.000
_cell.length_c   1.000
_cell.angle_alpha   90.00
_cell.angle_beta   90.00
_cell.angle_gamma   90.00
#
_symmetry.space_group_name_H-M   'P 1'
#
loop_
_entity.id
_entity.type
_entity.pdbx_description
1 polymer ?
#
loop_
_entity_poly.entity_id
_entity_poly.type
_entity_poly.pdbx_seq_one_letter_code
_entity_poly.pdbx_strand_id
1 'polypeptide(L)'
;MNTDFQRTDVGMRMSTGMRIYLGGLGLAGAGVMVATAMLDWGFWGWFGGGLLVLAGWGSLIGNYFKVGWQPALGPCPKCGAQLHFLTKKQHVRCVGCETLLAVAGQALQVVPADSIAAKPEFPVPYVSGVGFPPLCSLCGEPATGSETVRWDKHREKQDYMVVKVIEITKIALEVPVCARHLGQHAVELDYGDHPSTQHDGVCVRFRSLPALERFREHNAALMPAIENTPQMPHAPTLDA
;
A
#
# COMPACT_ATOMS: atom_id res chain seq x y z
N MET A 1 20.05 20.94 -1.57
CA MET A 1 20.14 20.30 -0.23
C MET A 1 19.19 19.12 -0.23
N ASN A 2 19.72 17.92 -0.46
CA ASN A 2 18.98 16.66 -0.37
C ASN A 2 18.96 16.22 1.09
N THR A 3 17.83 16.38 1.76
CA THR A 3 17.52 15.61 2.95
C THR A 3 16.97 14.27 2.49
N ASP A 4 17.86 13.31 2.25
CA ASP A 4 17.50 11.89 2.17
C ASP A 4 16.90 11.49 3.52
N PHE A 5 15.59 11.66 3.67
CA PHE A 5 14.82 10.96 4.67
C PHE A 5 14.81 9.48 4.26
N GLN A 6 15.87 8.75 4.62
CA GLN A 6 15.79 7.31 4.78
C GLN A 6 14.80 7.04 5.92
N ARG A 7 13.51 7.05 5.57
CA ARG A 7 12.44 6.57 6.42
C ARG A 7 12.60 5.06 6.47
N THR A 8 13.49 4.61 7.35
CA THR A 8 13.55 3.22 7.80
C THR A 8 12.33 2.97 8.68
N ASP A 9 11.15 2.95 8.05
CA ASP A 9 9.98 2.27 8.60
C ASP A 9 10.26 0.76 8.52
N VAL A 10 11.30 0.30 9.23
CA VAL A 10 11.45 -1.10 9.64
C VAL A 10 10.42 -1.32 10.74
N GLY A 11 9.14 -1.18 10.38
CA GLY A 11 8.09 -1.85 11.09
C GLY A 11 8.37 -3.33 10.92
N MET A 12 9.18 -3.89 11.81
CA MET A 12 9.55 -5.31 11.84
C MET A 12 8.24 -6.09 11.86
N ARG A 13 7.78 -6.49 10.67
CA ARG A 13 6.67 -7.41 10.54
C ARG A 13 7.18 -8.70 11.16
N MET A 14 6.68 -8.97 12.37
CA MET A 14 7.02 -10.18 13.10
C MET A 14 6.75 -11.38 12.20
N SER A 15 7.82 -12.11 11.85
CA SER A 15 7.75 -13.28 10.98
C SER A 15 6.82 -14.32 11.60
N THR A 16 6.22 -15.18 10.75
CA THR A 16 5.33 -16.25 11.22
C THR A 16 6.01 -17.11 12.28
N GLY A 17 7.30 -17.44 12.09
CA GLY A 17 8.08 -18.20 13.07
C GLY A 17 8.20 -17.52 14.43
N MET A 18 8.41 -16.20 14.46
CA MET A 18 8.48 -15.44 15.72
C MET A 18 7.13 -15.43 16.45
N ARG A 19 6.00 -15.36 15.73
CA ARG A 19 4.66 -15.44 16.34
C ARG A 19 4.41 -16.80 17.00
N ILE A 20 4.79 -17.88 16.31
CA ILE A 20 4.67 -19.25 16.83
C ILE A 20 5.55 -19.40 18.07
N TYR A 21 6.79 -18.93 18.02
CA TYR A 21 7.71 -18.97 19.16
C TYR A 21 7.14 -18.26 20.39
N LEU A 22 6.64 -17.02 20.24
CA LEU A 22 6.06 -16.26 21.34
C LEU A 22 4.77 -16.90 21.88
N GLY A 23 3.94 -17.46 21.00
CA GLY A 23 2.75 -18.22 21.41
C GLY A 23 3.13 -19.46 22.23
N GLY A 24 4.14 -20.21 21.79
CA GLY A 24 4.68 -21.36 22.52
C GLY A 24 5.29 -20.98 23.87
N LEU A 25 6.03 -19.87 23.93
CA LEU A 25 6.63 -19.37 25.16
C LEU A 25 5.57 -18.94 26.18
N GLY A 26 4.49 -18.33 25.70
CA GLY A 26 3.31 -18.08 26.50
C GLY A 26 2.73 -19.37 27.08
N LEU A 27 2.44 -20.36 26.22
CA LEU A 27 1.85 -21.64 26.65
C LEU A 27 2.72 -22.36 27.68
N ALA A 28 4.05 -22.35 27.49
CA ALA A 28 5.00 -22.89 28.45
C ALA A 28 4.91 -22.17 29.81
N GLY A 29 4.83 -20.84 29.81
CA GLY A 29 4.62 -20.05 31.03
C GLY A 29 3.34 -20.41 31.77
N ALA A 30 2.22 -20.55 31.05
CA ALA A 30 0.95 -20.97 31.64
C ALA A 30 1.05 -22.38 32.25
N GLY A 31 1.75 -23.31 31.58
CA GLY A 31 2.03 -24.64 32.12
C GLY A 31 2.86 -24.61 33.41
N VAL A 32 3.88 -23.75 33.48
CA VAL A 32 4.69 -23.56 34.71
C VAL A 32 3.83 -23.02 35.86
N MET A 33 2.91 -22.09 35.59
CA MET A 33 2.00 -21.58 36.64
C MET A 33 1.06 -22.69 37.16
N VAL A 34 0.52 -23.53 36.29
CA VAL A 34 -0.31 -24.67 36.70
C VAL A 34 0.50 -25.67 37.53
N ALA A 35 1.72 -26.02 37.09
CA ALA A 35 2.60 -26.92 37.84
C ALA A 35 3.00 -26.33 39.20
N THR A 36 3.26 -25.03 39.28
CA THR A 36 3.55 -24.32 40.53
C THR A 36 2.40 -24.43 41.51
N ALA A 37 1.16 -24.28 41.04
CA ALA A 37 -0.04 -24.38 41.87
C ALA A 37 -0.27 -25.81 42.38
N MET A 38 0.12 -26.84 41.62
CA MET A 38 -0.03 -28.24 42.03
C MET A 38 1.08 -28.74 42.96
N LEU A 39 2.29 -28.20 42.81
CA LEU A 39 3.49 -28.66 43.52
C LEU A 39 3.93 -27.74 44.66
N ASP A 40 3.17 -26.66 44.92
CA ASP A 40 3.49 -25.64 45.92
C ASP A 40 4.93 -25.13 45.87
N TRP A 41 5.45 -24.91 44.64
CA TRP A 41 6.79 -24.35 44.42
C TRP A 41 6.95 -22.90 44.91
N GLY A 42 5.87 -22.30 45.42
CA GLY A 42 5.88 -21.00 46.05
C GLY A 42 6.18 -19.87 45.07
N PHE A 43 6.72 -18.78 45.60
CA PHE A 43 6.90 -17.51 44.89
C PHE A 43 7.69 -17.65 43.57
N TRP A 44 8.75 -18.47 43.55
CA TRP A 44 9.63 -18.59 42.38
C TRP A 44 8.94 -19.18 41.16
N GLY A 45 8.02 -20.12 41.35
CA GLY A 45 7.24 -20.69 40.26
C GLY A 45 6.24 -19.71 39.68
N TRP A 46 5.56 -18.94 40.54
CA TRP A 46 4.61 -17.91 40.13
C TRP A 46 5.31 -16.77 39.39
N PHE A 47 6.47 -16.32 39.89
CA PHE A 47 7.25 -15.25 39.27
C PHE A 47 7.80 -15.67 37.91
N GLY A 48 8.44 -16.85 37.83
CA GLY A 48 9.01 -17.36 36.57
C GLY A 48 7.94 -17.66 35.51
N GLY A 49 6.85 -18.33 35.90
CA GLY A 49 5.72 -18.62 35.01
C GLY A 49 5.02 -17.34 34.53
N GLY A 50 4.78 -16.38 35.43
CA GLY A 50 4.17 -15.10 35.09
C GLY A 50 5.01 -14.27 34.10
N LEU A 51 6.34 -14.24 34.27
CA LEU A 51 7.23 -13.53 33.36
C LEU A 51 7.22 -14.15 31.95
N LEU A 52 7.17 -15.48 31.85
CA LEU A 52 7.03 -16.19 30.56
C LEU A 52 5.70 -15.89 29.89
N VAL A 53 4.59 -15.89 30.63
CA VAL A 53 3.26 -15.54 30.08
C VAL A 53 3.26 -14.09 29.57
N LEU A 54 3.79 -13.15 30.35
CA LEU A 54 3.88 -11.74 29.93
C LEU A 54 4.81 -11.56 28.72
N ALA A 55 5.95 -12.23 28.68
CA ALA A 55 6.87 -12.16 27.55
C ALA A 55 6.26 -12.76 26.27
N GLY A 56 5.53 -13.87 26.37
CA GLY A 56 4.85 -14.50 25.23
C GLY A 56 3.60 -13.73 24.80
N TRP A 57 2.55 -13.76 25.63
CA TRP A 57 1.26 -13.15 25.31
C TRP A 57 1.29 -11.62 25.33
N GLY A 58 2.00 -11.01 26.27
CA GLY A 58 2.11 -9.55 26.32
C GLY A 58 2.78 -8.98 25.07
N SER A 59 3.79 -9.67 24.51
CA SER A 59 4.42 -9.29 23.24
C SER A 59 3.47 -9.46 22.05
N LEU A 60 2.68 -10.55 22.01
CA LEU A 60 1.68 -10.77 20.96
C LEU A 60 0.57 -9.72 21.01
N ILE A 61 0.05 -9.43 22.19
CA ILE A 61 -1.00 -8.43 22.42
C ILE A 61 -0.47 -7.02 22.10
N GLY A 62 0.72 -6.66 22.59
CA GLY A 62 1.35 -5.38 22.29
C GLY A 62 1.61 -5.18 20.80
N ASN A 63 1.99 -6.24 20.07
CA ASN A 63 2.12 -6.19 18.62
C ASN A 63 0.75 -6.09 17.94
N TYR A 64 -0.26 -6.81 18.43
CA TYR A 64 -1.63 -6.70 17.91
C TYR A 64 -2.16 -5.27 18.05
N PHE A 65 -1.95 -4.61 19.18
CA PHE A 65 -2.35 -3.21 19.37
C PHE A 65 -1.54 -2.23 18.51
N LYS A 66 -0.23 -2.48 18.31
CA LYS A 66 0.60 -1.68 17.39
C LYS A 66 0.18 -1.83 15.92
N VAL A 67 -0.36 -2.98 15.54
CA VAL A 67 -0.79 -3.26 14.16
C VAL A 67 -2.28 -2.93 13.95
N GLY A 68 -3.08 -2.94 15.02
CA GLY A 68 -4.55 -2.85 14.99
C GLY A 68 -5.15 -1.45 15.11
N TRP A 69 -4.40 -0.45 15.62
CA TRP A 69 -4.79 0.94 15.43
C TRP A 69 -4.30 1.40 14.06
N GLN A 70 -4.96 0.89 13.01
CA GLN A 70 -4.96 1.61 11.75
C GLN A 70 -5.49 3.01 12.06
N PRO A 71 -4.75 4.09 11.74
CA PRO A 71 -5.25 5.42 11.99
C PRO A 71 -6.61 5.49 11.29
N ALA A 72 -7.68 5.67 12.06
CA ALA A 72 -8.94 6.11 11.51
C ALA A 72 -8.59 7.42 10.81
N LEU A 73 -8.45 7.37 9.49
CA LEU A 73 -8.02 8.52 8.72
C LEU A 73 -9.08 9.60 8.95
N GLY A 74 -8.63 10.73 9.46
CA GLY A 74 -9.50 11.83 9.83
C GLY A 74 -10.29 12.38 8.64
N PRO A 75 -11.13 13.40 8.87
CA PRO A 75 -11.84 14.06 7.79
C PRO A 75 -10.85 14.62 6.76
N CYS A 76 -11.24 14.61 5.48
CA CYS A 76 -10.46 15.22 4.41
C CYS A 76 -10.15 16.68 4.79
N PRO A 77 -8.88 17.12 4.78
CA PRO A 77 -8.51 18.48 5.18
C PRO A 77 -9.08 19.56 4.25
N LYS A 78 -9.56 19.20 3.05
CA LYS A 78 -10.13 20.15 2.08
C LYS A 78 -11.65 20.26 2.15
N CYS A 79 -12.37 19.15 2.32
CA CYS A 79 -13.84 19.14 2.25
C CYS A 79 -14.54 18.56 3.49
N GLY A 80 -13.79 18.06 4.47
CA GLY A 80 -14.35 17.49 5.70
C GLY A 80 -14.91 16.07 5.58
N ALA A 81 -15.01 15.49 4.37
CA ALA A 81 -15.56 14.15 4.18
C ALA A 81 -14.75 13.09 4.93
N GLN A 82 -15.42 12.17 5.63
CA GLN A 82 -14.75 11.07 6.32
C GLN A 82 -14.10 10.12 5.33
N LEU A 83 -12.88 9.69 5.63
CA LEU A 83 -12.11 8.78 4.80
C LEU A 83 -11.98 7.43 5.50
N HIS A 84 -12.64 6.41 4.96
CA HIS A 84 -12.56 5.05 5.48
C HIS A 84 -11.50 4.27 4.69
N PHE A 85 -10.24 4.25 5.14
CA PHE A 85 -9.22 3.41 4.49
C PHE A 85 -8.42 2.58 5.51
N LEU A 86 -8.32 1.29 5.21
CA LEU A 86 -7.71 0.26 6.05
C LEU A 86 -6.27 -0.10 5.63
N THR A 87 -5.56 0.77 4.90
CA THR A 87 -4.30 0.38 4.26
C THR A 87 -3.15 1.36 4.46
N LYS A 88 -1.93 0.81 4.58
CA LYS A 88 -0.62 1.50 4.69
C LYS A 88 -0.20 2.24 3.40
N LYS A 89 -1.12 2.91 2.73
CA LYS A 89 -0.86 3.53 1.43
C LYS A 89 -0.43 4.97 1.62
N GLN A 90 0.52 5.40 0.78
CA GLN A 90 1.10 6.74 0.86
C GLN A 90 0.15 7.81 0.29
N HIS A 91 -0.72 7.44 -0.65
CA HIS A 91 -1.66 8.36 -1.29
C HIS A 91 -3.10 7.81 -1.28
N VAL A 92 -4.06 8.72 -1.06
CA VAL A 92 -5.49 8.44 -1.00
C VAL A 92 -6.23 9.55 -1.74
N ARG A 93 -7.23 9.21 -2.56
CA ARG A 93 -8.09 10.21 -3.20
C ARG A 93 -9.37 10.38 -2.38
N CYS A 94 -9.71 11.63 -2.05
CA CYS A 94 -10.98 11.90 -1.38
C CYS A 94 -12.14 11.72 -2.35
N VAL A 95 -13.16 10.93 -1.97
CA VAL A 95 -14.36 10.71 -2.80
C VAL A 95 -15.21 11.98 -2.94
N GLY A 96 -15.24 12.83 -1.91
CA GLY A 96 -16.08 14.03 -1.90
C GLY A 96 -15.55 15.19 -2.74
N CYS A 97 -14.23 15.39 -2.81
CA CYS A 97 -13.63 16.53 -3.53
C CYS A 97 -12.50 16.15 -4.49
N GLU A 98 -12.34 14.86 -4.77
CA GLU A 98 -11.34 14.26 -5.68
C GLU A 98 -9.87 14.60 -5.39
N THR A 99 -9.61 15.28 -4.27
CA THR A 99 -8.29 15.77 -3.95
C THR A 99 -7.41 14.62 -3.51
N LEU A 100 -6.20 14.58 -4.07
CA LEU A 100 -5.20 13.61 -3.69
C LEU A 100 -4.56 14.03 -2.36
N LEU A 101 -4.54 13.10 -1.41
CA LEU A 101 -4.02 13.28 -0.07
C LEU A 101 -2.84 12.34 0.13
N ALA A 102 -1.77 12.84 0.73
CA ALA A 102 -0.65 12.03 1.19
C ALA A 102 -0.82 11.69 2.68
N VAL A 103 -0.45 10.46 3.05
CA VAL A 103 -0.42 10.01 4.44
C VAL A 103 0.98 10.27 5.00
N ALA A 104 1.10 11.32 5.82
CA ALA A 104 2.34 11.71 6.47
C ALA A 104 2.27 11.39 7.98
N GLY A 105 2.65 10.16 8.34
CA GLY A 105 2.52 9.68 9.72
C GLY A 105 1.06 9.40 10.07
N GLN A 106 0.50 10.15 11.01
CA GLN A 106 -0.93 10.07 11.39
C GLN A 106 -1.79 11.20 10.78
N ALA A 107 -1.19 12.09 9.99
CA ALA A 107 -1.88 13.22 9.39
C ALA A 107 -2.09 13.02 7.88
N LEU A 108 -3.19 13.58 7.39
CA LEU A 108 -3.48 13.72 5.97
C LEU A 108 -3.01 15.10 5.50
N GLN A 109 -2.23 15.12 4.43
CA GLN A 109 -1.78 16.36 3.80
C GLN A 109 -2.29 16.42 2.37
N VAL A 110 -2.71 17.60 1.92
CA VAL A 110 -3.11 17.81 0.53
C VAL A 110 -1.85 17.76 -0.35
N VAL A 111 -1.87 16.90 -1.37
CA VAL A 111 -0.80 16.88 -2.38
C VAL A 111 -0.97 18.12 -3.28
N PRO A 112 0.05 18.98 -3.42
CA PRO A 112 0.00 20.11 -4.35
C PRO A 112 -0.25 19.66 -5.79
N ALA A 113 -0.98 20.46 -6.56
CA ALA A 113 -1.32 20.12 -7.94
C ALA A 113 -0.08 20.00 -8.85
N ASP A 114 0.99 20.71 -8.53
CA ASP A 114 2.29 20.72 -9.21
C ASP A 114 3.30 19.72 -8.63
N SER A 115 2.84 18.80 -7.79
CA SER A 115 3.72 17.85 -7.10
C SER A 115 4.46 16.91 -8.07
N ILE A 116 5.78 16.82 -7.88
CA ILE A 116 6.66 15.86 -8.54
C ILE A 116 7.37 15.05 -7.47
N ALA A 117 7.06 13.75 -7.40
CA ALA A 117 7.65 12.81 -6.47
C ALA A 117 9.06 12.37 -6.91
N ALA A 118 9.88 11.98 -5.92
CA ALA A 118 11.23 11.48 -6.15
C ALA A 118 11.22 10.15 -6.95
N LYS A 119 10.17 9.35 -6.78
CA LYS A 119 9.93 8.08 -7.48
C LYS A 119 8.46 8.00 -7.95
N PRO A 120 8.11 7.09 -8.88
CA PRO A 120 6.73 6.98 -9.36
C PRO A 120 5.77 6.57 -8.24
N GLU A 121 4.89 7.50 -7.83
CA GLU A 121 4.00 7.32 -6.68
C GLU A 121 2.53 7.58 -7.01
N PHE A 122 2.23 8.22 -8.15
CA PHE A 122 0.89 8.62 -8.56
C PHE A 122 0.30 7.59 -9.53
N PRO A 123 -0.61 6.74 -9.08
CA PRO A 123 -0.99 5.54 -9.79
C PRO A 123 -2.27 5.70 -10.60
N VAL A 124 -2.36 4.96 -11.69
CA VAL A 124 -3.57 4.83 -12.51
C VAL A 124 -3.67 3.42 -13.10
N PRO A 125 -4.87 2.81 -13.16
CA PRO A 125 -5.04 1.53 -13.85
C PRO A 125 -4.54 1.57 -15.29
N TYR A 126 -3.81 0.54 -15.68
CA TYR A 126 -3.50 0.29 -17.07
C TYR A 126 -4.73 -0.29 -17.77
N VAL A 127 -5.11 0.31 -18.89
CA VAL A 127 -6.14 -0.21 -19.81
C VAL A 127 -5.49 -0.43 -21.17
N SER A 128 -5.84 -1.50 -21.86
CA SER A 128 -5.31 -1.74 -23.21
C SER A 128 -5.69 -0.61 -24.16
N GLY A 129 -4.75 -0.18 -25.00
CA GLY A 129 -4.96 0.91 -25.97
C GLY A 129 -4.72 2.32 -25.43
N VAL A 130 -4.37 2.50 -24.16
CA VAL A 130 -4.00 3.83 -23.64
C VAL A 130 -2.75 4.37 -24.34
N GLY A 131 -2.77 5.67 -24.67
CA GLY A 131 -1.66 6.41 -25.26
C GLY A 131 -1.18 7.51 -24.33
N PHE A 132 0.04 8.00 -24.54
CA PHE A 132 0.51 9.20 -23.85
C PHE A 132 0.32 10.43 -24.74
N PRO A 133 -0.07 11.59 -24.17
CA PRO A 133 -0.05 12.84 -24.92
C PRO A 133 1.40 13.17 -25.35
N PRO A 134 1.63 13.97 -26.41
CA PRO A 134 2.96 14.29 -26.94
C PRO A 134 3.74 15.29 -26.04
N LEU A 135 3.69 15.09 -24.73
CA LEU A 135 4.28 15.92 -23.68
C LEU A 135 5.14 15.04 -22.77
N CYS A 136 6.21 15.60 -22.23
CA CYS A 136 7.08 14.92 -21.29
C CYS A 136 6.28 14.49 -20.05
N SER A 137 6.33 13.21 -19.73
CA SER A 137 5.60 12.59 -18.61
C SER A 137 6.12 13.02 -17.22
N LEU A 138 7.10 13.92 -17.15
CA LEU A 138 7.63 14.50 -15.91
C LEU A 138 7.34 16.00 -15.78
N CYS A 139 7.81 16.82 -16.71
CA CYS A 139 7.65 18.28 -16.64
C CYS A 139 6.52 18.85 -17.51
N GLY A 140 5.97 18.04 -18.43
CA GLY A 140 4.89 18.48 -19.30
C GLY A 140 5.27 19.37 -20.49
N GLU A 141 6.55 19.57 -20.77
CA GLU A 141 7.06 20.22 -22.00
C GLU A 141 6.87 19.33 -23.24
N PRO A 142 6.97 19.86 -24.47
CA PRO A 142 6.97 19.04 -25.68
C PRO A 142 7.97 17.89 -25.61
N ALA A 143 7.52 16.68 -25.91
CA ALA A 143 8.38 15.51 -25.92
C ALA A 143 9.32 15.54 -27.12
N THR A 144 10.60 15.20 -26.89
CA THR A 144 11.61 15.10 -27.94
C THR A 144 12.03 13.66 -28.22
N GLY A 145 11.55 12.71 -27.41
CA GLY A 145 11.79 11.28 -27.56
C GLY A 145 10.82 10.46 -26.70
N SER A 146 11.04 9.15 -26.67
CA SER A 146 10.30 8.21 -25.82
C SER A 146 11.23 7.27 -25.08
N GLU A 147 10.76 6.77 -23.94
CA GLU A 147 11.36 5.68 -23.18
C GLU A 147 10.40 4.49 -23.14
N THR A 148 10.91 3.30 -23.47
CA THR A 148 10.11 2.08 -23.33
C THR A 148 10.11 1.61 -21.88
N VAL A 149 8.97 1.69 -21.21
CA VAL A 149 8.75 1.06 -19.90
C VAL A 149 8.19 -0.34 -20.12
N ARG A 150 8.87 -1.36 -19.59
CA ARG A 150 8.48 -2.76 -19.74
C ARG A 150 8.07 -3.36 -18.41
N TRP A 151 7.07 -4.22 -18.47
CA TRP A 151 6.64 -5.05 -17.36
C TRP A 151 6.40 -6.46 -17.84
N ASP A 152 7.06 -7.40 -17.17
CA ASP A 152 6.98 -8.83 -17.46
C ASP A 152 6.44 -9.52 -16.21
N LYS A 153 5.26 -10.14 -16.30
CA LYS A 153 4.75 -11.01 -15.24
C LYS A 153 4.91 -12.46 -15.61
N HIS A 154 5.57 -13.17 -14.71
CA HIS A 154 5.64 -14.61 -14.70
C HIS A 154 4.62 -15.13 -13.70
N ARG A 155 3.49 -15.65 -14.19
CA ARG A 155 2.55 -16.38 -13.33
C ARG A 155 2.81 -17.86 -13.48
N GLU A 156 3.36 -18.46 -12.43
CA GLU A 156 3.44 -19.90 -12.29
C GLU A 156 2.08 -20.43 -11.81
N LYS A 157 1.35 -21.12 -12.68
CA LYS A 157 0.20 -21.91 -12.24
C LYS A 157 0.68 -23.33 -11.96
N GLN A 158 0.57 -23.75 -10.70
CA GLN A 158 0.64 -25.17 -10.36
C GLN A 158 -0.75 -25.76 -10.59
N ASP A 159 -0.97 -26.31 -11.77
CA ASP A 159 -2.06 -27.26 -11.97
C ASP A 159 -1.58 -28.66 -11.60
N TYR A 160 -2.50 -29.43 -11.02
CA TYR A 160 -2.29 -30.74 -10.41
C TYR A 160 -1.43 -31.67 -11.30
N MET A 161 -0.28 -32.07 -10.75
CA MET A 161 0.63 -33.13 -11.20
C MET A 161 1.08 -33.08 -12.69
N VAL A 162 2.35 -32.69 -12.87
CA VAL A 162 3.26 -32.97 -14.01
C VAL A 162 3.50 -31.84 -15.05
N VAL A 163 2.65 -30.82 -15.20
CA VAL A 163 2.94 -29.71 -16.15
C VAL A 163 2.82 -28.34 -15.51
N LYS A 164 3.96 -27.65 -15.37
CA LYS A 164 4.04 -26.25 -14.95
C LYS A 164 3.78 -25.35 -16.16
N VAL A 165 2.60 -24.75 -16.23
CA VAL A 165 2.29 -23.73 -17.24
C VAL A 165 2.75 -22.37 -16.72
N ILE A 166 3.70 -21.76 -17.43
CA ILE A 166 4.17 -20.40 -17.16
C ILE A 166 3.44 -19.46 -18.10
N GLU A 167 2.51 -18.67 -17.56
CA GLU A 167 1.87 -17.60 -18.32
C GLU A 167 2.76 -16.35 -18.22
N ILE A 168 3.27 -15.89 -19.38
CA ILE A 168 4.10 -14.68 -19.48
C ILE A 168 3.27 -13.57 -20.11
N THR A 169 2.91 -12.57 -19.32
CA THR A 169 2.30 -11.34 -19.83
C THR A 169 3.38 -10.28 -19.95
N LYS A 170 3.57 -9.75 -21.17
CA LYS A 170 4.53 -8.67 -21.45
C LYS A 170 3.76 -7.42 -21.83
N ILE A 171 4.03 -6.32 -21.13
CA ILE A 171 3.48 -5.00 -21.46
C ILE A 171 4.67 -4.07 -21.70
N ALA A 172 4.62 -3.34 -22.81
CA ALA A 172 5.59 -2.32 -23.14
C ALA A 172 4.84 -1.03 -23.47
N LEU A 173 5.24 0.08 -22.86
CA LEU A 173 4.67 1.40 -23.11
C LEU A 173 5.77 2.36 -23.53
N GLU A 174 5.52 3.09 -24.61
CA GLU A 174 6.35 4.21 -25.05
C GLU A 174 5.93 5.46 -24.28
N VAL A 175 6.80 5.90 -23.37
CA VAL A 175 6.56 7.03 -22.48
C VAL A 175 7.27 8.26 -23.03
N PRO A 176 6.56 9.31 -23.43
CA PRO A 176 7.16 10.51 -24.00
C PRO A 176 7.94 11.29 -22.93
N VAL A 177 9.15 11.69 -23.30
CA VAL A 177 10.10 12.43 -22.45
C VAL A 177 10.79 13.55 -23.24
N CYS A 178 11.19 14.61 -22.55
CA CYS A 178 12.04 15.64 -23.14
C CYS A 178 13.52 15.34 -22.89
N ALA A 179 14.41 15.99 -23.64
CA ALA A 179 15.85 15.78 -23.54
C ALA A 179 16.43 15.93 -22.12
N ARG A 180 15.79 16.76 -21.27
CA ARG A 180 16.22 16.98 -19.87
C ARG A 180 15.90 15.82 -18.93
N HIS A 181 14.90 15.00 -19.28
CA HIS A 181 14.37 13.95 -18.42
C HIS A 181 14.54 12.55 -19.00
N LEU A 182 15.33 12.43 -20.07
CA LEU A 182 15.72 11.14 -20.63
C LEU A 182 16.54 10.35 -19.60
N GLY A 183 16.14 9.12 -19.32
CA GLY A 183 16.72 8.20 -18.34
C GLY A 183 16.26 8.41 -16.89
N GLN A 184 15.27 9.29 -16.62
CA GLN A 184 14.85 9.61 -15.24
C GLN A 184 13.67 8.77 -14.72
N HIS A 185 13.22 7.76 -15.48
CA HIS A 185 12.12 6.88 -15.09
C HIS A 185 10.88 7.64 -14.60
N ALA A 186 10.33 8.49 -15.47
CA ALA A 186 9.14 9.31 -15.16
C ALA A 186 7.91 8.45 -14.82
N VAL A 187 7.87 7.24 -15.36
CA VAL A 187 6.77 6.29 -15.26
C VAL A 187 7.31 4.89 -14.94
N GLU A 188 6.55 4.15 -14.14
CA GLU A 188 6.81 2.74 -13.83
C GLU A 188 5.53 1.93 -14.01
N LEU A 189 5.68 0.69 -14.46
CA LEU A 189 4.60 -0.30 -14.50
C LEU A 189 4.72 -1.20 -13.27
N ASP A 190 3.66 -1.27 -12.48
CA ASP A 190 3.61 -2.10 -11.28
C ASP A 190 2.36 -2.99 -11.28
N TYR A 191 2.44 -4.12 -10.59
CA TYR A 191 1.34 -5.03 -10.36
C TYR A 191 1.13 -5.19 -8.86
N GLY A 192 -0.01 -4.72 -8.38
CA GLY A 192 -0.35 -4.86 -6.97
C GLY A 192 -1.71 -4.31 -6.64
N ASP A 193 -2.11 -4.53 -5.38
CA ASP A 193 -3.38 -4.10 -4.80
C ASP A 193 -3.50 -2.57 -4.80
N HIS A 194 -3.94 -2.01 -5.91
CA HIS A 194 -4.18 -0.60 -6.02
C HIS A 194 -5.53 -0.25 -5.35
N PRO A 195 -5.60 0.67 -4.37
CA PRO A 195 -6.83 0.90 -3.60
C PRO A 195 -7.95 1.54 -4.44
N SER A 196 -7.57 2.33 -5.45
CA SER A 196 -8.53 3.06 -6.28
C SER A 196 -9.15 2.18 -7.35
N THR A 197 -8.63 0.97 -7.53
CA THR A 197 -9.15 0.01 -8.50
C THR A 197 -9.31 -1.27 -7.73
N GLN A 198 -10.54 -1.64 -7.41
CA GLN A 198 -10.88 -2.95 -6.87
C GLN A 198 -10.58 -4.10 -7.89
N HIS A 199 -9.67 -3.85 -8.83
CA HIS A 199 -9.27 -4.68 -9.92
C HIS A 199 -7.83 -5.13 -9.66
N ASP A 200 -7.67 -6.45 -9.57
CA ASP A 200 -6.38 -7.09 -9.80
C ASP A 200 -5.91 -6.71 -11.21
N GLY A 201 -4.82 -5.94 -11.30
CA GLY A 201 -4.39 -5.40 -12.59
C GLY A 201 -3.03 -4.73 -12.56
N VAL A 202 -2.55 -4.43 -13.75
CA VAL A 202 -1.34 -3.62 -13.95
C VAL A 202 -1.72 -2.15 -13.76
N CYS A 203 -0.84 -1.40 -13.11
CA CYS A 203 -0.98 0.04 -12.92
C CYS A 203 0.21 0.76 -13.55
N VAL A 204 -0.07 1.93 -14.09
CA VAL A 204 0.93 2.91 -14.51
C VAL A 204 1.12 3.90 -13.36
N ARG A 205 2.34 4.03 -12.84
CA ARG A 205 2.69 5.00 -11.80
C ARG A 205 3.45 6.15 -12.41
N PHE A 206 3.07 7.36 -12.05
CA PHE A 206 3.67 8.61 -12.50
C PHE A 206 4.46 9.25 -11.36
N ARG A 207 5.56 9.91 -11.70
CA ARG A 207 6.27 10.82 -10.79
C ARG A 207 5.60 12.19 -10.68
N SER A 208 4.90 12.64 -11.72
CA SER A 208 4.33 13.98 -11.83
C SER A 208 2.81 13.92 -11.79
N LEU A 209 2.19 14.62 -10.83
CA LEU A 209 0.73 14.71 -10.74
C LEU A 209 0.12 15.42 -11.96
N PRO A 210 0.68 16.54 -12.47
CA PRO A 210 0.21 17.15 -13.72
C PRO A 210 0.27 16.20 -14.93
N ALA A 211 1.31 15.36 -15.01
CA ALA A 211 1.42 14.38 -16.09
C ALA A 211 0.34 13.30 -16.01
N LEU A 212 0.02 12.83 -14.79
CA LEU A 212 -1.09 11.90 -14.55
C LEU A 212 -2.43 12.52 -14.98
N GLU A 213 -2.69 13.77 -14.62
CA GLU A 213 -3.95 14.46 -14.98
C GLU A 213 -4.10 14.57 -16.50
N ARG A 214 -3.07 15.03 -17.21
CA ARG A 214 -3.08 15.10 -18.68
C ARG A 214 -3.21 13.73 -19.33
N PHE A 215 -2.60 12.70 -18.74
CA PHE A 215 -2.76 11.33 -19.21
C PHE A 215 -4.22 10.87 -19.09
N ARG A 216 -4.89 11.17 -17.98
CA ARG A 216 -6.31 10.86 -17.79
C ARG A 216 -7.20 11.63 -18.76
N GLU A 217 -6.94 12.92 -18.94
CA GLU A 217 -7.67 13.75 -19.92
C GLU A 217 -7.52 13.19 -21.33
N HIS A 218 -6.29 12.84 -21.73
CA HIS A 218 -6.00 12.27 -23.04
C HIS A 218 -6.70 10.92 -23.25
N ASN A 219 -6.81 10.10 -22.21
CA ASN A 219 -7.40 8.76 -22.28
C ASN A 219 -8.84 8.70 -21.74
N ALA A 220 -9.54 9.83 -21.59
CA ALA A 220 -10.84 9.88 -20.92
C ALA A 220 -11.91 8.95 -21.54
N ALA A 221 -11.80 8.64 -22.84
CA ALA A 221 -12.69 7.70 -23.53
C ALA A 221 -12.40 6.21 -23.22
N LEU A 222 -11.17 5.89 -22.83
CA LEU A 222 -10.69 4.51 -22.58
C LEU A 222 -10.62 4.17 -21.10
N MET A 223 -10.38 5.18 -20.26
CA MET A 223 -10.45 5.00 -18.83
C MET A 223 -11.93 4.99 -18.48
N PRO A 224 -12.53 3.85 -18.07
CA PRO A 224 -13.85 3.92 -17.48
C PRO A 224 -13.75 5.00 -16.40
N ALA A 225 -14.75 5.89 -16.33
CA ALA A 225 -14.92 6.69 -15.14
C ALA A 225 -14.76 5.68 -14.01
N ILE A 226 -13.72 5.85 -13.20
CA ILE A 226 -13.54 5.01 -12.03
C ILE A 226 -14.68 5.47 -11.14
N GLU A 227 -15.89 5.02 -11.48
CA GLU A 227 -17.11 5.22 -10.74
C GLU A 227 -16.73 4.68 -9.40
N ASN A 228 -16.60 5.61 -8.46
CA ASN A 228 -16.22 5.36 -7.09
C ASN A 228 -16.99 4.12 -6.65
N THR A 229 -16.30 2.99 -6.60
CA THR A 229 -16.91 1.67 -6.43
C THR A 229 -17.72 1.75 -5.13
N PRO A 230 -18.98 1.28 -5.14
CA PRO A 230 -20.05 1.76 -4.28
C PRO A 230 -19.62 1.86 -2.83
N GLN A 231 -20.02 2.97 -2.20
CA GLN A 231 -20.05 3.14 -0.76
C GLN A 231 -20.41 1.79 -0.13
N MET A 232 -19.56 1.28 0.77
CA MET A 232 -20.02 0.19 1.64
C MET A 232 -21.39 0.64 2.18
N PRO A 233 -22.43 -0.19 2.10
CA PRO A 233 -23.75 0.19 2.58
C PRO A 233 -23.56 0.74 3.98
N HIS A 234 -24.03 1.98 4.21
CA HIS A 234 -24.00 2.62 5.52
C HIS A 234 -24.36 1.57 6.55
N ALA A 235 -23.44 1.29 7.49
CA ALA A 235 -23.73 0.37 8.59
C ALA A 235 -25.08 0.81 9.20
N PRO A 236 -26.05 -0.09 9.38
CA PRO A 236 -27.36 0.29 9.88
C PRO A 236 -27.17 1.08 11.17
N THR A 237 -27.65 2.32 11.18
CA THR A 237 -27.73 3.11 12.41
C THR A 237 -28.58 2.31 13.38
N LEU A 238 -27.96 1.82 14.44
CA LEU A 238 -28.68 1.28 15.59
C LEU A 238 -29.37 2.46 16.25
N ASP A 239 -30.62 2.71 15.86
CA ASP A 239 -31.50 3.60 16.59
C ASP A 239 -31.70 2.99 17.99
N ALA A 240 -31.35 3.77 19.02
CA ALA A 240 -31.41 3.41 20.43
C ALA A 240 -32.83 3.54 20.99
#